data_AF-A0A6P3DTJ7-F1
#
_entry.id   AF-A0A6P3DTJ7-F1
#
_cell.length_a   1.000
_cell.length_b   1.000
_cell.length_c   1.000
_cell.angle_alpha   90.00
_cell.angle_beta   90.00
_cell.angle_gamma   90.00
#
_symmetry.space_group_name_H-M   'P 1'
#
loop_
_entity.id
_entity.type
_entity.pdbx_description
1 polymer ?
#
loop_
_entity_poly.entity_id
_entity_poly.type
_entity_poly.pdbx_seq_one_letter_code
_entity_poly.pdbx_strand_id
1 'polypeptide(L)'
;MAGCEEVLEGFICPICMTDFKAPNQLTKHFEDFHKDDPEILKSLKDLFGKAKKKILKQDEMSDSFANNIPSTTRQRSPELNWGPQEIGAMTSHTNYFKEVRNMRLERYSTETNKLLIRLDKLLNNLPSDPVDRKVHERTIVPWIDEKDVKLCPTCAKSFHVARRKHHCRLCGAVMCHNCTIFLSLQDARKMTSPVSVQDDSAVSPTSERPISERLVRAGIGLTKLARSPSSGSLNSVLSLVNDSTGSEQHFRICTHCANLLDAREKQKAKHFDKPIVCQFYEKLRAYMEEASQHVKMYNKMWESLNEGESTYNLEDAQALRNKIAKLGENIDLISKRISVLGMRCVENPPQDQELRLHHMVRVSAMIFLKEELLSVQALPSEERYAELQKERQRRIEARIAYERQLEEEQRERPKEQRKRETWNLEVRPIMKENQPNVVLDQSQGWGPSSVTPIMPSSMDPIIEQMSNLRAYIKQAKADCRYDEVATLERNLKELQSAYFTMRESNNSDG
;
A
#
# COMPACT_ATOMS: atom_id res chain seq x y z
N MET A 1 -7.42 5.01 52.11
CA MET A 1 -6.84 6.18 51.44
C MET A 1 -5.67 5.67 50.63
N ALA A 2 -5.84 5.53 49.32
CA ALA A 2 -4.76 5.11 48.41
C ALA A 2 -3.90 6.34 48.11
N GLY A 3 -2.59 6.24 48.39
CA GLY A 3 -1.63 7.29 48.06
C GLY A 3 -1.46 7.38 46.55
N CYS A 4 -1.41 8.60 46.02
CA CYS A 4 -0.97 8.88 44.66
C CYS A 4 0.47 8.38 44.50
N GLU A 5 0.69 7.33 43.70
CA GLU A 5 1.98 7.12 43.06
C GLU A 5 2.08 8.12 41.90
N GLU A 6 2.98 9.10 42.02
CA GLU A 6 3.36 9.96 40.91
C GLU A 6 3.89 9.10 39.76
N VAL A 7 3.26 9.18 38.60
CA VAL A 7 3.77 8.56 37.37
C VAL A 7 5.06 9.28 37.00
N LEU A 8 6.19 8.61 37.19
CA LEU A 8 7.51 9.13 36.84
C LEU A 8 7.72 8.97 35.33
N GLU A 9 7.59 10.07 34.58
CA GLU A 9 7.77 10.13 33.13
C GLU A 9 9.14 10.77 32.79
N GLY A 10 9.95 10.14 31.94
CA GLY A 10 11.26 10.67 31.56
C GLY A 10 12.29 9.62 31.16
N PHE A 11 13.57 10.00 31.10
CA PHE A 11 14.68 9.09 30.79
C PHE A 11 15.21 8.45 32.07
N ILE A 12 14.39 7.58 32.65
CA ILE A 12 14.62 7.02 33.97
C ILE A 12 15.27 5.64 33.86
N CYS A 13 16.33 5.40 34.63
CA CYS A 13 16.93 4.08 34.70
C CYS A 13 15.97 3.11 35.39
N PRO A 14 15.57 1.99 34.76
CA PRO A 14 14.60 1.06 35.34
C PRO A 14 15.17 0.27 36.53
N ILE A 15 16.49 0.29 36.74
CA ILE A 15 17.16 -0.45 37.80
C ILE A 15 17.34 0.42 39.05
N CYS A 16 17.76 1.68 38.91
CA CYS A 16 18.02 2.57 40.04
C CYS A 16 17.07 3.78 40.12
N MET A 17 16.04 3.83 39.26
CA MET A 17 14.99 4.86 39.21
C MET A 17 15.50 6.31 39.15
N THR A 18 16.70 6.52 38.60
CA THR A 18 17.30 7.85 38.45
C THR A 18 16.92 8.45 37.10
N ASP A 19 16.39 9.67 37.07
CA ASP A 19 16.08 10.41 35.84
C ASP A 19 17.33 11.09 35.26
N PHE A 20 17.61 10.82 33.99
CA PHE A 20 18.78 11.32 33.28
C PHE A 20 18.47 12.46 32.30
N LYS A 21 17.22 12.95 32.23
CA LYS A 21 16.76 14.11 31.40
C LYS A 21 17.06 14.04 29.89
N ALA A 22 17.90 13.13 29.44
CA ALA A 22 18.34 12.91 28.08
C ALA A 22 18.73 11.42 27.87
N PRO A 23 18.39 10.82 26.72
CA PRO A 23 18.58 9.38 26.48
C PRO A 23 20.06 8.98 26.43
N ASN A 24 20.96 9.88 26.02
CA ASN A 24 22.40 9.61 25.95
C ASN A 24 23.03 9.43 27.34
N GLN A 25 22.50 10.15 28.33
CA GLN A 25 22.97 10.07 29.72
C GLN A 25 22.46 8.79 30.39
N LEU A 26 21.21 8.41 30.13
CA LEU A 26 20.64 7.13 30.54
C LEU A 26 21.42 5.96 29.92
N THR A 27 21.71 6.03 28.62
CA THR A 27 22.44 4.99 27.89
C THR A 27 23.86 4.83 28.44
N LYS A 28 24.57 5.94 28.66
CA LYS A 28 25.90 5.93 29.26
C LYS A 28 25.88 5.38 30.70
N HIS A 29 24.90 5.80 31.50
CA HIS A 29 24.70 5.25 32.84
C HIS A 29 24.45 3.73 32.81
N PHE A 30 23.65 3.25 31.87
CA PHE A 30 23.37 1.82 31.72
C PHE A 30 24.62 1.02 31.29
N GLU A 31 25.43 1.57 30.38
CA GLU A 31 26.68 0.96 29.92
C GLU A 31 27.79 0.94 31.00
N ASP A 32 27.83 1.97 31.85
CA ASP A 32 28.86 2.14 32.87
C ASP A 32 28.51 1.41 34.19
N PHE A 33 27.22 1.31 34.56
CA PHE A 33 26.78 0.82 35.87
C PHE A 33 25.97 -0.49 35.86
N HIS A 34 25.40 -0.91 34.72
CA HIS A 34 24.55 -2.11 34.62
C HIS A 34 25.09 -3.12 33.59
N LYS A 35 26.40 -3.14 33.42
CA LYS A 35 27.14 -3.91 32.40
C LYS A 35 27.08 -5.43 32.58
N ASP A 36 26.61 -5.89 33.73
CA ASP A 36 26.66 -7.27 34.18
C ASP A 36 25.35 -8.06 34.00
N ASP A 37 24.39 -7.56 33.21
CA ASP A 37 23.19 -8.31 32.83
C ASP A 37 23.26 -8.85 31.38
N PRO A 38 23.86 -10.04 31.16
CA PRO A 38 24.15 -10.59 29.83
C PRO A 38 22.91 -11.04 29.05
N GLU A 39 21.77 -11.28 29.70
CA GLU A 39 20.55 -11.81 29.05
C GLU A 39 19.85 -10.76 28.19
N ILE A 40 19.76 -9.52 28.69
CA ILE A 40 19.12 -8.38 27.99
C ILE A 40 19.94 -7.98 26.75
N LEU A 41 21.27 -7.99 26.88
CA LEU A 41 22.19 -7.64 25.80
C LEU A 41 22.25 -8.70 24.69
N LYS A 42 22.03 -9.99 25.02
CA LYS A 42 22.01 -11.08 24.03
C LYS A 42 20.74 -11.03 23.17
N SER A 43 19.58 -10.84 23.80
CA SER A 43 18.30 -10.74 23.09
C SER A 43 18.20 -9.53 22.13
N LEU A 44 18.78 -8.39 22.52
CA LEU A 44 18.83 -7.18 21.67
C LEU A 44 19.88 -7.24 20.55
N LYS A 45 20.86 -8.13 20.65
CA LYS A 45 21.95 -8.30 19.66
C LYS A 45 21.58 -9.34 18.60
N ASP A 46 20.78 -10.34 18.96
CA ASP A 46 20.31 -11.40 18.05
C ASP A 46 19.23 -10.93 17.06
N LEU A 47 18.43 -9.91 17.41
CA LEU A 47 17.39 -9.36 16.53
C LEU A 47 17.91 -8.43 15.41
N PHE A 48 18.99 -7.65 15.66
CA PHE A 48 19.32 -6.49 14.81
C PHE A 48 20.82 -6.27 14.57
N GLY A 49 21.66 -7.31 14.63
CA GLY A 49 23.13 -7.18 14.59
C GLY A 49 23.73 -6.29 13.48
N LYS A 50 23.05 -6.15 12.32
CA LYS A 50 23.48 -5.26 11.22
C LYS A 50 22.68 -3.94 11.13
N ALA A 51 21.40 -3.95 11.46
CA ALA A 51 20.54 -2.77 11.43
C ALA A 51 20.80 -1.83 12.61
N LYS A 52 21.06 -2.37 13.82
CA LYS A 52 21.30 -1.63 15.07
C LYS A 52 22.48 -0.67 14.97
N LYS A 53 23.63 -1.11 14.43
CA LYS A 53 24.84 -0.28 14.29
C LYS A 53 24.66 0.93 13.36
N LYS A 54 23.61 0.94 12.52
CA LYS A 54 23.31 2.04 11.60
C LYS A 54 22.07 2.83 12.05
N ILE A 55 21.07 2.18 12.66
CA ILE A 55 19.85 2.83 13.19
C ILE A 55 20.13 3.62 14.48
N LEU A 56 20.99 3.12 15.38
CA LEU A 56 21.42 3.85 16.59
C LEU A 56 22.60 4.81 16.36
N LYS A 57 23.33 4.68 15.24
CA LYS A 57 24.41 5.63 14.88
C LYS A 57 23.98 6.72 13.91
N GLN A 58 22.80 6.61 13.29
CA GLN A 58 22.28 7.61 12.36
C GLN A 58 21.41 8.63 13.11
N ASP A 59 21.91 9.14 14.23
CA ASP A 59 21.50 10.44 14.79
C ASP A 59 22.36 11.59 14.21
N GLU A 60 23.25 11.30 13.25
CA GLU A 60 23.71 12.30 12.28
C GLU A 60 22.95 12.13 10.96
N MET A 61 21.62 12.33 10.98
CA MET A 61 20.99 12.91 9.79
C MET A 61 21.51 14.34 9.73
N SER A 62 22.49 14.58 8.87
CA SER A 62 23.12 15.88 8.74
C SER A 62 22.05 16.98 8.68
N ASP A 63 22.14 17.92 9.61
CA ASP A 63 21.44 19.20 9.64
C ASP A 63 21.75 20.08 8.40
N SER A 64 22.36 19.51 7.36
CA SER A 64 22.85 20.18 6.15
C SER A 64 21.76 20.80 5.28
N PHE A 65 20.48 20.54 5.53
CA PHE A 65 19.37 21.27 4.89
C PHE A 65 18.79 22.40 5.74
N ALA A 66 19.24 22.59 6.99
CA ALA A 66 18.94 23.79 7.76
C ALA A 66 19.77 25.00 7.31
N ASN A 67 20.94 24.78 6.68
CA ASN A 67 21.98 25.80 6.51
C ASN A 67 22.14 26.41 5.11
N ASN A 68 21.31 26.08 4.11
CA ASN A 68 21.41 26.66 2.75
C ASN A 68 20.12 27.33 2.26
N ILE A 69 19.48 28.12 3.15
CA ILE A 69 18.44 29.08 2.75
C ILE A 69 18.95 30.48 3.14
N PRO A 70 19.15 31.41 2.18
CA PRO A 70 19.67 32.73 2.48
C PRO A 70 18.81 33.43 3.54
N SER A 71 19.49 33.88 4.59
CA SER A 71 18.94 34.47 5.81
C SER A 71 18.28 35.82 5.55
N THR A 72 17.07 35.82 4.98
CA THR A 72 16.16 36.96 5.11
C THR A 72 14.74 36.44 5.34
N THR A 73 14.29 36.61 6.57
CA THR A 73 12.86 36.75 6.90
C THR A 73 11.98 35.52 6.64
N ARG A 74 12.25 34.41 7.34
CA ARG A 74 11.16 33.50 7.73
C ARG A 74 11.34 33.11 9.18
N GLN A 75 10.43 33.60 10.01
CA GLN A 75 10.06 32.90 11.24
C GLN A 75 9.84 31.43 10.85
N ARG A 76 10.80 30.56 11.18
CA ARG A 76 10.51 29.15 11.40
C ARG A 76 9.47 29.16 12.49
N SER A 77 8.20 29.01 12.15
CA SER A 77 7.26 28.43 13.10
C SER A 77 7.94 27.12 13.53
N PRO A 78 8.24 26.94 14.83
CA PRO A 78 8.54 25.60 15.33
C PRO A 78 7.42 24.71 14.81
N GLU A 79 7.72 23.48 14.43
CA GLU A 79 6.67 22.49 14.21
C GLU A 79 5.85 22.46 15.49
N LEU A 80 4.72 23.18 15.47
CA LEU A 80 3.80 23.27 16.57
C LEU A 80 3.21 21.88 16.66
N ASN A 81 3.76 21.09 17.56
CA ASN A 81 3.08 19.93 18.07
C ASN A 81 1.84 20.49 18.80
N TRP A 82 0.72 20.54 18.08
CA TRP A 82 -0.52 21.14 18.55
C TRP A 82 -1.17 20.34 19.70
N GLY A 83 -0.53 19.28 20.18
CA GLY A 83 -1.14 18.34 21.11
C GLY A 83 -2.44 17.74 20.55
N PRO A 84 -3.24 17.07 21.38
CA PRO A 84 -4.64 16.81 21.06
C PRO A 84 -5.35 18.17 20.88
N GLN A 85 -5.75 18.51 19.64
CA GLN A 85 -6.54 19.72 19.40
C GLN A 85 -7.92 19.56 20.04
N GLU A 86 -8.27 20.48 20.93
CA GLU A 86 -9.66 20.65 21.38
C GLU A 86 -10.54 21.07 20.18
N ILE A 87 -11.84 20.75 20.23
CA ILE A 87 -12.80 21.09 19.17
C ILE A 87 -12.87 22.62 19.02
N GLY A 88 -12.08 23.16 18.09
CA GLY A 88 -12.11 24.57 17.68
C GLY A 88 -12.98 24.80 16.44
N ALA A 89 -13.21 26.07 16.10
CA ALA A 89 -13.87 26.44 14.86
C ALA A 89 -12.97 26.17 13.65
N MET A 90 -13.20 25.07 12.93
CA MET A 90 -12.50 24.76 11.69
C MET A 90 -13.14 25.51 10.53
N THR A 91 -12.38 26.35 9.83
CA THR A 91 -12.82 26.98 8.59
C THR A 91 -12.06 26.37 7.41
N SER A 92 -12.79 25.88 6.41
CA SER A 92 -12.22 25.27 5.21
C SER A 92 -12.62 26.06 3.98
N HIS A 93 -11.63 26.66 3.31
CA HIS A 93 -11.82 27.34 2.02
C HIS A 93 -11.79 26.38 0.82
N THR A 94 -11.72 25.07 1.08
CA THR A 94 -11.61 24.05 0.03
C THR A 94 -12.80 24.07 -0.93
N ASN A 95 -14.01 24.31 -0.41
CA ASN A 95 -15.22 24.35 -1.24
C ASN A 95 -15.21 25.57 -2.18
N TYR A 96 -14.94 26.76 -1.65
CA TYR A 96 -14.80 27.97 -2.45
C TYR A 96 -13.69 27.84 -3.53
N PHE A 97 -12.52 27.31 -3.15
CA PHE A 97 -11.45 27.03 -4.11
C PHE A 97 -11.90 26.07 -5.22
N LYS A 98 -12.60 24.98 -4.86
CA LYS A 98 -13.13 24.00 -5.82
C LYS A 98 -14.12 24.66 -6.77
N GLU A 99 -15.04 25.49 -6.30
CA GLU A 99 -16.01 26.20 -7.15
C GLU A 99 -15.31 27.09 -8.18
N VAL A 100 -14.40 27.96 -7.74
CA VAL A 100 -13.64 28.85 -8.64
C VAL A 100 -12.80 28.05 -9.64
N ARG A 101 -12.15 26.97 -9.18
CA ARG A 101 -11.35 26.09 -10.03
C ARG A 101 -12.23 25.35 -11.04
N ASN A 102 -13.35 24.80 -10.61
CA ASN A 102 -14.27 24.02 -11.45
C ASN A 102 -14.82 24.88 -12.59
N MET A 103 -15.26 26.11 -12.30
CA MET A 103 -15.69 27.06 -13.33
C MET A 103 -14.64 27.29 -14.42
N ARG A 104 -13.35 27.37 -14.03
CA ARG A 104 -12.25 27.52 -14.99
C ARG A 104 -11.99 26.24 -15.77
N LEU A 105 -11.95 25.09 -15.09
CA LEU A 105 -11.71 23.79 -15.71
C LEU A 105 -12.83 23.40 -16.67
N GLU A 106 -14.07 23.69 -16.32
CA GLU A 106 -15.28 23.36 -17.09
C GLU A 106 -15.29 24.06 -18.45
N ARG A 107 -14.76 25.30 -18.51
CA ARG A 107 -14.57 26.00 -19.78
C ARG A 107 -13.62 25.25 -20.71
N TYR A 108 -12.45 24.86 -20.20
CA TYR A 108 -11.45 24.13 -21.00
C TYR A 108 -11.93 22.73 -21.39
N SER A 109 -12.60 22.01 -20.48
CA SER A 109 -13.14 20.68 -20.77
C SER A 109 -14.26 20.74 -21.81
N THR A 110 -15.15 21.72 -21.72
CA THR A 110 -16.23 21.91 -22.69
C THR A 110 -15.68 22.23 -24.08
N GLU A 111 -14.72 23.15 -24.18
CA GLU A 111 -14.09 23.49 -25.47
C GLU A 111 -13.36 22.28 -26.06
N THR A 112 -12.58 21.55 -25.25
CA THR A 112 -11.83 20.37 -25.69
C THR A 112 -12.73 19.20 -26.10
N ASN A 113 -13.77 18.90 -25.31
CA ASN A 113 -14.72 17.84 -25.62
C ASN A 113 -15.46 18.10 -26.93
N LYS A 114 -15.82 19.37 -27.20
CA LYS A 114 -16.40 19.77 -28.49
C LYS A 114 -15.44 19.48 -29.66
N LEU A 115 -14.13 19.71 -29.49
CA LEU A 115 -13.14 19.39 -30.51
C LEU A 115 -13.01 17.88 -30.73
N LEU A 116 -12.97 17.08 -29.66
CA LEU A 116 -12.90 15.62 -29.76
C LEU A 116 -14.12 15.03 -30.47
N ILE A 117 -15.34 15.47 -30.11
CA ILE A 117 -16.58 15.02 -30.78
C ILE A 117 -16.57 15.38 -32.27
N ARG A 118 -16.10 16.58 -32.61
CA ARG A 118 -15.96 17.00 -34.02
C ARG A 118 -14.91 16.18 -34.75
N LEU A 119 -13.77 15.93 -34.11
CA LEU A 119 -12.69 15.11 -34.67
C LEU A 119 -13.19 13.68 -34.95
N ASP A 120 -13.94 13.10 -34.02
CA ASP A 120 -14.56 11.78 -34.20
C ASP A 120 -15.54 11.76 -35.37
N LYS A 121 -16.44 12.74 -35.44
CA LYS A 121 -17.37 12.90 -36.57
C LYS A 121 -16.67 13.09 -37.92
N LEU A 122 -15.53 13.79 -37.94
CA LEU A 122 -14.72 13.94 -39.15
C LEU A 122 -14.06 12.62 -39.58
N LEU A 123 -13.69 11.78 -38.63
CA LEU A 123 -13.12 10.45 -38.88
C LEU A 123 -14.18 9.43 -39.32
N ASN A 124 -15.39 9.53 -38.80
CA ASN A 124 -16.50 8.65 -39.13
C ASN A 124 -16.91 8.79 -40.59
N ASN A 125 -16.91 7.68 -41.32
CA ASN A 125 -17.25 7.59 -42.75
C ASN A 125 -16.45 8.58 -43.64
N LEU A 126 -15.17 8.80 -43.32
CA LEU A 126 -14.31 9.72 -44.06
C LEU A 126 -14.22 9.34 -45.56
N PRO A 127 -14.71 10.19 -46.49
CA PRO A 127 -14.65 9.90 -47.92
C PRO A 127 -13.20 9.90 -48.45
N SER A 128 -12.93 8.98 -49.38
CA SER A 128 -11.63 8.91 -50.07
C SER A 128 -11.47 10.00 -51.14
N ASP A 129 -12.58 10.41 -51.76
CA ASP A 129 -12.58 11.48 -52.77
C ASP A 129 -12.37 12.86 -52.12
N PRO A 130 -11.47 13.71 -52.65
CA PRO A 130 -11.16 15.01 -52.06
C PRO A 130 -12.32 16.02 -52.10
N VAL A 131 -13.22 15.92 -53.08
CA VAL A 131 -14.39 16.79 -53.20
C VAL A 131 -15.41 16.40 -52.15
N ASP A 132 -15.77 15.12 -52.08
CA ASP A 132 -16.72 14.59 -51.10
C ASP A 132 -16.23 14.80 -49.67
N ARG A 133 -14.92 14.63 -49.43
CA ARG A 133 -14.29 14.92 -48.15
C ARG A 133 -14.46 16.37 -47.74
N LYS A 134 -14.30 17.32 -48.66
CA LYS A 134 -14.46 18.74 -48.36
C LYS A 134 -15.92 19.08 -48.03
N VAL A 135 -16.88 18.41 -48.69
CA VAL A 135 -18.30 18.52 -48.36
C VAL A 135 -18.57 17.96 -46.97
N HIS A 136 -18.08 16.75 -46.66
CA HIS A 136 -18.16 16.14 -45.33
C HIS A 136 -17.60 17.05 -44.24
N GLU A 137 -16.37 17.57 -44.43
CA GLU A 137 -15.72 18.47 -43.48
C GLU A 137 -16.57 19.71 -43.16
N ARG A 138 -17.26 20.28 -44.16
CA ARG A 138 -18.11 21.46 -44.02
C ARG A 138 -19.46 21.16 -43.37
N THR A 139 -20.00 19.97 -43.60
CA THR A 139 -21.24 19.50 -42.95
C THR A 139 -21.03 19.30 -41.45
N ILE A 140 -19.86 18.80 -41.04
CA ILE A 140 -19.55 18.59 -39.62
C ILE A 140 -19.18 19.90 -38.91
N VAL A 141 -18.41 20.77 -39.55
CA VAL A 141 -17.97 22.05 -38.98
C VAL A 141 -18.26 23.19 -39.96
N PRO A 142 -19.20 24.10 -39.65
CA PRO A 142 -19.44 25.29 -40.46
C PRO A 142 -18.19 26.17 -40.52
N TRP A 143 -17.76 26.51 -41.73
CA TRP A 143 -16.57 27.35 -41.96
C TRP A 143 -16.98 28.82 -42.04
N ILE A 144 -16.20 29.68 -41.38
CA ILE A 144 -16.38 31.14 -41.48
C ILE A 144 -16.05 31.57 -42.91
N ASP A 145 -16.88 32.44 -43.50
CA ASP A 145 -16.59 33.02 -44.82
C ASP A 145 -15.28 33.82 -44.74
N GLU A 146 -14.41 33.57 -45.71
CA GLU A 146 -13.14 34.26 -45.81
C GLU A 146 -13.33 35.79 -45.89
N LYS A 147 -14.42 36.29 -46.49
CA LYS A 147 -14.69 37.72 -46.66
C LYS A 147 -14.78 38.47 -45.32
N ASP A 148 -15.30 37.80 -44.30
CA ASP A 148 -15.54 38.41 -42.98
C ASP A 148 -14.27 38.49 -42.14
N VAL A 149 -13.20 37.80 -42.54
CA VAL A 149 -11.95 37.71 -41.76
C VAL A 149 -10.85 38.55 -42.40
N LYS A 150 -10.56 39.71 -41.81
CA LYS A 150 -9.49 40.63 -42.26
C LYS A 150 -8.12 40.31 -41.66
N LEU A 151 -8.07 39.83 -40.41
CA LEU A 151 -6.86 39.54 -39.65
C LEU A 151 -6.85 38.09 -39.18
N CYS A 152 -5.67 37.48 -39.08
CA CYS A 152 -5.55 36.14 -38.49
C CYS A 152 -5.85 36.18 -36.98
N PRO A 153 -6.82 35.39 -36.46
CA PRO A 153 -7.19 35.43 -35.04
C PRO A 153 -6.07 35.06 -34.06
N THR A 154 -5.08 34.27 -34.49
CA THR A 154 -3.97 33.84 -33.62
C THR A 154 -2.82 34.85 -33.56
N CYS A 155 -2.45 35.49 -34.67
CA CYS A 155 -1.27 36.38 -34.72
C CYS A 155 -1.61 37.84 -35.04
N ALA A 156 -2.89 38.17 -35.21
CA ALA A 156 -3.42 39.49 -35.58
C ALA A 156 -2.88 40.10 -36.89
N LYS A 157 -2.11 39.35 -37.70
CA LYS A 157 -1.57 39.85 -38.97
C LYS A 157 -2.63 39.84 -40.08
N SER A 158 -2.67 40.89 -40.90
CA SER A 158 -3.58 41.04 -42.04
C SER A 158 -3.33 40.03 -43.14
N PHE A 159 -4.39 39.53 -43.76
CA PHE A 159 -4.29 38.67 -44.93
C PHE A 159 -3.99 39.48 -46.21
N HIS A 160 -3.18 38.92 -47.11
CA HIS A 160 -2.82 39.49 -48.40
C HIS A 160 -2.40 38.36 -49.36
N VAL A 161 -2.04 38.67 -50.61
CA VAL A 161 -1.75 37.64 -51.65
C VAL A 161 -0.74 36.57 -51.21
N ALA A 162 0.32 36.96 -50.49
CA ALA A 162 1.34 36.06 -49.96
C ALA A 162 0.97 35.41 -48.61
N ARG A 163 0.04 36.00 -47.84
CA ARG A 163 -0.51 35.41 -46.61
C ARG A 163 -1.95 34.98 -46.87
N ARG A 164 -2.09 33.76 -47.41
CA ARG A 164 -3.39 33.18 -47.77
C ARG A 164 -4.17 32.72 -46.53
N LYS A 165 -5.49 32.58 -46.73
CA LYS A 165 -6.47 32.15 -45.74
C LYS A 165 -6.59 30.62 -45.76
N HIS A 166 -6.71 30.03 -44.57
CA HIS A 166 -6.87 28.58 -44.40
C HIS A 166 -7.87 28.26 -43.29
N HIS A 167 -8.85 27.41 -43.56
CA HIS A 167 -9.80 26.95 -42.55
C HIS A 167 -9.21 25.84 -41.67
N CYS A 168 -9.43 25.98 -40.37
CA CYS A 168 -9.28 24.90 -39.40
C CYS A 168 -10.45 23.93 -39.53
N ARG A 169 -10.17 22.63 -39.73
CA ARG A 169 -11.21 21.61 -39.87
C ARG A 169 -12.00 21.35 -38.59
N LEU A 170 -11.46 21.68 -37.42
CA LEU A 170 -12.12 21.44 -36.12
C LEU A 170 -12.98 22.60 -35.60
N CYS A 171 -12.62 23.83 -35.92
CA CYS A 171 -13.36 25.01 -35.44
C CYS A 171 -13.91 25.91 -36.54
N GLY A 172 -13.55 25.69 -37.81
CA GLY A 172 -14.05 26.47 -38.94
C GLY A 172 -13.43 27.86 -39.09
N ALA A 173 -12.57 28.29 -38.16
CA ALA A 173 -11.92 29.59 -38.18
C ALA A 173 -10.85 29.70 -39.28
N VAL A 174 -10.65 30.93 -39.77
CA VAL A 174 -9.69 31.24 -40.84
C VAL A 174 -8.36 31.70 -40.25
N MET A 175 -7.29 30.99 -40.61
CA MET A 175 -5.93 31.19 -40.10
C MET A 175 -4.92 31.39 -41.23
N CYS A 176 -3.75 31.95 -40.90
CA CYS A 176 -2.61 31.95 -41.82
C CYS A 176 -1.80 30.65 -41.71
N HIS A 177 -0.96 30.36 -42.70
CA HIS A 177 -0.16 29.12 -42.75
C HIS A 177 0.60 28.85 -41.44
N ASN A 178 1.30 29.86 -40.92
CA ASN A 178 2.11 29.76 -39.69
C ASN A 178 1.29 29.57 -38.40
N CYS A 179 -0.04 29.73 -38.47
CA CYS A 179 -0.96 29.52 -37.35
C CYS A 179 -1.81 28.24 -37.55
N THR A 180 -1.43 27.41 -38.52
CA THR A 180 -2.04 26.09 -38.74
C THR A 180 -0.98 25.00 -38.69
N ILE A 181 -1.41 23.81 -38.29
CA ILE A 181 -0.61 22.58 -38.37
C ILE A 181 -1.44 21.48 -39.03
N PHE A 182 -0.79 20.38 -39.42
CA PHE A 182 -1.45 19.20 -39.94
C PHE A 182 -1.47 18.11 -38.86
N LEU A 183 -2.67 17.63 -38.54
CA LEU A 183 -2.91 16.48 -37.68
C LEU A 183 -3.05 15.24 -38.56
N SER A 184 -2.23 14.22 -38.32
CA SER A 184 -2.31 12.94 -39.04
C SER A 184 -3.62 12.22 -38.72
N LEU A 185 -4.14 11.42 -39.66
CA LEU A 185 -5.31 10.57 -39.35
C LEU A 185 -5.01 9.54 -38.25
N GLN A 186 -3.76 9.09 -38.12
CA GLN A 186 -3.37 8.14 -37.08
C GLN A 186 -3.50 8.77 -35.70
N ASP A 187 -2.96 9.97 -35.50
CA ASP A 187 -3.03 10.67 -34.22
C ASP A 187 -4.46 11.11 -33.90
N ALA A 188 -5.20 11.54 -34.92
CA ALA A 188 -6.63 11.83 -34.77
C ALA A 188 -7.42 10.64 -34.21
N ARG A 189 -7.20 9.43 -34.73
CA ARG A 189 -7.86 8.20 -34.25
C ARG A 189 -7.43 7.81 -32.84
N LYS A 190 -6.14 7.98 -32.50
CA LYS A 190 -5.65 7.74 -31.13
C LYS A 190 -6.34 8.67 -30.13
N MET A 191 -6.51 9.95 -30.48
CA MET A 191 -7.13 10.95 -29.61
C MET A 191 -8.63 10.68 -29.35
N THR A 192 -9.36 10.12 -30.33
CA THR A 192 -10.80 9.82 -30.23
C THR A 192 -11.12 8.41 -29.76
N SER A 193 -10.16 7.48 -29.77
CA SER A 193 -10.36 6.12 -29.27
C SER A 193 -10.75 6.15 -27.78
N PRO A 194 -11.82 5.43 -27.37
CA PRO A 194 -12.10 5.23 -25.96
C PRO A 194 -10.92 4.47 -25.36
N VAL A 195 -10.35 4.99 -24.26
CA VAL A 195 -9.31 4.26 -23.53
C VAL A 195 -9.94 2.95 -23.07
N SER A 196 -9.54 1.82 -23.67
CA SER A 196 -9.79 0.51 -23.08
C SER A 196 -9.14 0.54 -21.71
N VAL A 197 -9.96 0.54 -20.66
CA VAL A 197 -9.50 0.23 -19.31
C VAL A 197 -9.05 -1.23 -19.38
N GLN A 198 -7.79 -1.46 -19.73
CA GLN A 198 -7.21 -2.78 -19.66
C GLN A 198 -7.00 -3.09 -18.19
N ASP A 199 -7.67 -4.15 -17.78
CA ASP A 199 -7.58 -4.83 -16.51
C ASP A 199 -6.12 -5.22 -16.21
N ASP A 200 -5.78 -5.18 -14.92
CA ASP A 200 -4.42 -5.15 -14.36
C ASP A 200 -3.79 -6.56 -14.31
N SER A 201 -3.76 -7.28 -15.44
CA SER A 201 -3.19 -8.62 -15.51
C SER A 201 -2.71 -9.00 -16.91
N ALA A 202 -1.47 -8.63 -17.24
CA ALA A 202 -0.57 -9.53 -17.97
C ALA A 202 0.87 -9.01 -17.95
N VAL A 203 1.71 -9.83 -17.32
CA VAL A 203 3.17 -9.76 -17.31
C VAL A 203 3.74 -9.99 -18.71
N SER A 204 4.74 -9.18 -19.06
CA SER A 204 5.99 -9.52 -19.80
C SER A 204 6.25 -8.95 -21.22
N PRO A 205 7.56 -8.75 -21.55
CA PRO A 205 8.07 -7.49 -22.10
C PRO A 205 8.59 -7.59 -23.54
N THR A 206 9.06 -6.44 -24.05
CA THR A 206 9.99 -6.15 -25.18
C THR A 206 9.40 -5.27 -26.28
N SER A 207 9.82 -4.01 -26.29
CA SER A 207 10.37 -3.32 -27.47
C SER A 207 10.63 -1.86 -27.08
N GLU A 208 11.88 -1.57 -26.76
CA GLU A 208 12.37 -0.20 -26.66
C GLU A 208 12.41 0.42 -28.06
N ARG A 209 11.74 1.56 -28.27
CA ARG A 209 12.20 2.59 -29.23
C ARG A 209 11.89 4.00 -28.70
N PRO A 210 12.86 4.92 -28.73
CA PRO A 210 12.68 6.29 -28.24
C PRO A 210 11.98 7.15 -29.30
N ILE A 211 10.95 7.91 -28.90
CA ILE A 211 10.32 8.93 -29.74
C ILE A 211 10.88 10.29 -29.31
N SER A 212 11.94 10.72 -29.98
CA SER A 212 12.24 12.13 -30.16
C SER A 212 12.11 12.47 -31.64
N GLU A 213 11.62 13.68 -31.90
CA GLU A 213 11.77 14.45 -33.14
C GLU A 213 10.70 14.25 -34.25
N ARG A 214 9.85 15.28 -34.44
CA ARG A 214 9.72 16.06 -35.70
C ARG A 214 8.58 17.09 -35.66
N LEU A 215 8.94 18.35 -35.51
CA LEU A 215 8.17 19.49 -36.03
C LEU A 215 9.08 20.24 -37.01
N VAL A 216 9.01 19.91 -38.30
CA VAL A 216 9.81 20.60 -39.32
C VAL A 216 9.12 21.92 -39.70
N ARG A 217 9.83 23.03 -39.43
CA ARG A 217 9.52 24.38 -39.88
C ARG A 217 10.27 24.62 -41.19
N ALA A 218 9.56 24.78 -42.31
CA ALA A 218 10.17 25.11 -43.59
C ALA A 218 10.38 26.63 -43.74
N GLY A 219 11.62 27.03 -44.06
CA GLY A 219 12.03 28.37 -44.43
C GLY A 219 12.64 28.43 -45.85
N ILE A 220 12.17 29.43 -46.62
CA ILE A 220 12.80 30.30 -47.65
C ILE A 220 13.93 29.73 -48.54
N GLY A 221 13.72 29.80 -49.87
CA GLY A 221 14.75 29.84 -50.92
C GLY A 221 14.19 30.32 -52.27
N LEU A 222 14.80 31.35 -52.87
CA LEU A 222 14.39 32.09 -54.07
C LEU A 222 14.93 31.48 -55.38
N THR A 223 14.16 31.50 -56.47
CA THR A 223 14.44 32.20 -57.77
C THR A 223 13.61 31.64 -58.95
N LYS A 224 12.91 32.54 -59.65
CA LYS A 224 12.83 32.79 -61.12
C LYS A 224 11.42 33.26 -61.55
N LEU A 225 11.37 34.45 -62.16
CA LEU A 225 10.18 35.11 -62.69
C LEU A 225 9.71 34.48 -64.01
N ALA A 226 8.39 34.38 -64.19
CA ALA A 226 7.72 34.46 -65.50
C ALA A 226 6.38 35.18 -65.35
N ARG A 227 6.07 36.03 -66.34
CA ARG A 227 5.03 37.08 -66.35
C ARG A 227 3.62 36.51 -66.57
N SER A 228 2.63 37.21 -66.00
CA SER A 228 1.18 36.99 -66.20
C SER A 228 0.73 37.25 -67.64
N PRO A 229 -0.44 36.69 -68.03
CA PRO A 229 -1.60 37.57 -68.14
C PRO A 229 -2.80 37.09 -67.32
N SER A 230 -3.63 38.07 -67.00
CA SER A 230 -4.81 38.04 -66.14
C SER A 230 -6.04 37.40 -66.81
N SER A 231 -6.75 36.55 -66.06
CA SER A 231 -8.19 36.68 -65.70
C SER A 231 -8.81 35.29 -65.48
N GLY A 232 -9.42 35.06 -64.31
CA GLY A 232 -10.29 33.89 -64.08
C GLY A 232 -9.77 32.86 -63.06
N SER A 233 -10.24 33.01 -61.83
CA SER A 233 -10.46 31.98 -60.79
C SER A 233 -10.04 30.52 -61.08
N LEU A 234 -8.78 30.12 -60.78
CA LEU A 234 -8.36 28.69 -60.72
C LEU A 234 -7.27 28.39 -59.65
N ASN A 235 -7.35 28.96 -58.45
CA ASN A 235 -6.33 28.74 -57.40
C ASN A 235 -6.48 27.46 -56.56
N SER A 236 -7.23 26.44 -57.01
CA SER A 236 -7.44 25.19 -56.23
C SER A 236 -6.69 23.96 -56.76
N VAL A 237 -5.89 24.07 -57.81
CA VAL A 237 -5.25 22.89 -58.45
C VAL A 237 -3.75 22.73 -58.12
N LEU A 238 -3.13 23.72 -57.45
CA LEU A 238 -1.71 23.65 -57.08
C LEU A 238 -1.43 22.82 -55.81
N SER A 239 -2.30 21.86 -55.48
CA SER A 239 -2.03 20.83 -54.45
C SER A 239 -1.80 19.44 -55.04
N LEU A 240 -1.73 19.31 -56.37
CA LEU A 240 -1.61 18.01 -57.04
C LEU A 240 -0.23 17.69 -57.64
N VAL A 241 0.82 18.46 -57.33
CA VAL A 241 2.13 18.23 -57.99
C VAL A 241 3.36 18.22 -57.07
N ASN A 242 3.20 17.98 -55.76
CA ASN A 242 4.36 17.68 -54.93
C ASN A 242 4.02 16.80 -53.73
N ASP A 243 3.87 15.49 -53.96
CA ASP A 243 4.40 14.39 -53.14
C ASP A 243 3.74 13.06 -53.56
N SER A 244 4.42 12.33 -54.45
CA SER A 244 4.03 10.99 -54.92
C SER A 244 4.65 9.87 -54.07
N THR A 245 4.82 10.07 -52.77
CA THR A 245 5.29 9.04 -51.83
C THR A 245 4.33 8.93 -50.65
N GLY A 246 3.36 8.02 -50.74
CA GLY A 246 2.45 7.64 -49.65
C GLY A 246 1.55 8.77 -49.16
N SER A 247 0.34 8.90 -49.71
CA SER A 247 -0.63 9.95 -49.36
C SER A 247 -1.15 9.80 -47.92
N GLU A 248 -0.36 10.17 -46.94
CA GLU A 248 -0.85 10.34 -45.58
C GLU A 248 -1.89 11.45 -45.60
N GLN A 249 -3.13 11.08 -45.31
CA GLN A 249 -4.23 12.01 -45.21
C GLN A 249 -4.12 12.78 -43.88
N HIS A 250 -4.45 14.08 -43.88
CA HIS A 250 -4.27 14.95 -42.73
C HIS A 250 -5.45 15.92 -42.57
N PHE A 251 -5.72 16.33 -41.33
CA PHE A 251 -6.60 17.46 -41.03
C PHE A 251 -5.77 18.71 -40.74
N ARG A 252 -6.03 19.81 -41.44
CA ARG A 252 -5.43 21.10 -41.08
C ARG A 252 -6.18 21.72 -39.89
N ILE A 253 -5.48 21.94 -38.80
CA ILE A 253 -6.05 22.52 -37.58
C ILE A 253 -5.30 23.79 -37.18
N CYS A 254 -5.96 24.70 -36.46
CA CYS A 254 -5.27 25.86 -35.90
C CYS A 254 -4.45 25.47 -34.66
N THR A 255 -3.43 26.27 -34.34
CA THR A 255 -2.58 26.03 -33.16
C THR A 255 -3.36 26.01 -31.85
N HIS A 256 -4.45 26.78 -31.74
CA HIS A 256 -5.30 26.76 -30.56
C HIS A 256 -6.00 25.41 -30.35
N CYS A 257 -6.62 24.85 -31.40
CA CYS A 257 -7.22 23.51 -31.34
C CYS A 257 -6.17 22.42 -31.07
N ALA A 258 -5.00 22.54 -31.68
CA ALA A 258 -3.88 21.63 -31.42
C ALA A 258 -3.48 21.62 -29.94
N ASN A 259 -3.27 22.81 -29.36
CA ASN A 259 -2.89 22.94 -27.95
C ASN A 259 -3.93 22.35 -26.99
N LEU A 260 -5.24 22.49 -27.29
CA LEU A 260 -6.31 21.90 -26.49
C LEU A 260 -6.29 20.36 -26.56
N LEU A 261 -6.09 19.79 -27.75
CA LEU A 261 -5.95 18.35 -27.93
C LEU A 261 -4.69 17.81 -27.24
N ASP A 262 -3.55 18.46 -27.42
CA ASP A 262 -2.28 18.07 -26.77
C ASP A 262 -2.36 18.15 -25.24
N ALA A 263 -3.01 19.18 -24.71
CA ALA A 263 -3.23 19.32 -23.27
C ALA A 263 -4.06 18.16 -22.71
N ARG A 264 -5.07 17.70 -23.47
CA ARG A 264 -5.90 16.55 -23.11
C ARG A 264 -5.12 15.25 -23.15
N GLU A 265 -4.33 15.01 -24.19
CA GLU A 265 -3.50 13.81 -24.28
C GLU A 265 -2.47 13.75 -23.16
N LYS A 266 -1.83 14.88 -22.82
CA LYS A 266 -0.96 14.98 -21.63
C LYS A 266 -1.72 14.69 -20.33
N GLN A 267 -2.98 15.12 -20.22
CA GLN A 267 -3.80 14.82 -19.06
C GLN A 267 -4.20 13.34 -18.99
N LYS A 268 -4.50 12.70 -20.14
CA LYS A 268 -4.73 11.25 -20.22
C LYS A 268 -3.48 10.50 -19.79
N ALA A 269 -2.31 10.83 -20.36
CA ALA A 269 -1.03 10.21 -20.00
C ALA A 269 -0.75 10.31 -18.50
N LYS A 270 -0.90 11.50 -17.91
CA LYS A 270 -0.75 11.72 -16.46
C LYS A 270 -1.66 10.89 -15.57
N HIS A 271 -2.85 10.49 -16.07
CA HIS A 271 -3.75 9.62 -15.31
C HIS A 271 -3.25 8.18 -15.25
N PHE A 272 -2.48 7.76 -16.25
CA PHE A 272 -1.88 6.42 -16.33
C PHE A 272 -0.42 6.39 -15.87
N ASP A 273 0.26 7.53 -15.82
CA ASP A 273 1.62 7.67 -15.30
C ASP A 273 1.60 7.63 -13.77
N LYS A 274 1.50 6.43 -13.20
CA LYS A 274 1.75 6.20 -11.77
C LYS A 274 3.25 6.31 -11.52
N PRO A 275 3.73 7.33 -10.77
CA PRO A 275 5.16 7.48 -10.51
C PRO A 275 5.72 6.22 -9.82
N ILE A 276 6.96 5.85 -10.15
CA ILE A 276 7.59 4.66 -9.57
C ILE A 276 7.67 4.71 -8.03
N VAL A 277 7.74 5.92 -7.46
CA VAL A 277 7.69 6.12 -6.00
C VAL A 277 6.41 5.57 -5.38
N CYS A 278 5.27 5.63 -6.07
CA CYS A 278 4.01 5.08 -5.58
C CYS A 278 4.10 3.56 -5.45
N GLN A 279 4.71 2.87 -6.41
CA GLN A 279 4.91 1.41 -6.33
C GLN A 279 5.80 1.02 -5.15
N PHE A 280 6.88 1.76 -4.92
CA PHE A 280 7.74 1.54 -3.74
C PHE A 280 7.01 1.81 -2.43
N TYR A 281 6.23 2.89 -2.38
CA TYR A 281 5.48 3.28 -1.18
C TYR A 281 4.38 2.26 -0.84
N GLU A 282 3.64 1.78 -1.83
CA GLU A 282 2.62 0.73 -1.63
C GLU A 282 3.25 -0.56 -1.08
N LYS A 283 4.39 -0.96 -1.64
CA LYS A 283 5.14 -2.12 -1.15
C LYS A 283 5.67 -1.91 0.28
N LEU A 284 6.16 -0.70 0.59
CA LEU A 284 6.57 -0.33 1.95
C LEU A 284 5.40 -0.48 2.93
N ARG A 285 4.23 0.07 2.58
CA ARG A 285 3.02 -0.01 3.41
C ARG A 285 2.53 -1.43 3.61
N ALA A 286 2.59 -2.28 2.57
CA ALA A 286 2.25 -3.69 2.68
C ALA A 286 3.15 -4.41 3.69
N TYR A 287 4.47 -4.19 3.66
CA TYR A 287 5.38 -4.77 4.65
C TYR A 287 5.14 -4.24 6.06
N MET A 288 4.80 -2.96 6.23
CA MET A 288 4.47 -2.40 7.55
C MET A 288 3.21 -3.05 8.12
N GLU A 289 2.15 -3.22 7.32
CA GLU A 289 0.91 -3.87 7.74
C GLU A 289 1.16 -5.34 8.12
N GLU A 290 1.89 -6.09 7.28
CA GLU A 290 2.26 -7.47 7.55
C GLU A 290 3.08 -7.59 8.85
N ALA A 291 4.05 -6.69 9.05
CA ALA A 291 4.85 -6.65 10.27
C ALA A 291 4.00 -6.41 11.52
N SER A 292 3.07 -5.44 11.48
CA SER A 292 2.16 -5.18 12.61
C SER A 292 1.24 -6.38 12.93
N GLN A 293 0.79 -7.12 11.92
CA GLN A 293 0.00 -8.34 12.15
C GLN A 293 0.81 -9.43 12.83
N HIS A 294 2.04 -9.66 12.36
CA HIS A 294 2.94 -10.64 12.99
C HIS A 294 3.36 -10.24 14.40
N VAL A 295 3.61 -8.95 14.67
CA VAL A 295 3.91 -8.44 16.02
C VAL A 295 2.75 -8.70 16.99
N LYS A 296 1.50 -8.46 16.58
CA LYS A 296 0.32 -8.77 17.39
C LYS A 296 0.25 -10.26 17.75
N MET A 297 0.47 -11.15 16.77
CA MET A 297 0.46 -12.59 17.03
C MET A 297 1.63 -13.01 17.92
N TYR A 298 2.82 -12.46 17.68
CA TYR A 298 3.99 -12.72 18.51
C TYR A 298 3.78 -12.31 19.97
N ASN A 299 3.16 -11.16 20.23
CA ASN A 299 2.88 -10.71 21.60
C ASN A 299 1.95 -11.69 22.33
N LYS A 300 0.91 -12.21 21.66
CA LYS A 300 0.05 -13.26 22.24
C LYS A 300 0.83 -14.54 22.57
N MET A 301 1.69 -14.99 21.65
CA MET A 301 2.54 -16.17 21.87
C MET A 301 3.50 -15.92 23.04
N TRP A 302 4.10 -14.74 23.10
CA TRP A 302 5.02 -14.33 24.15
C TRP A 302 4.34 -14.32 25.53
N GLU A 303 3.14 -13.73 25.65
CA GLU A 303 2.36 -13.71 26.90
C GLU A 303 2.06 -15.14 27.40
N SER A 304 1.51 -15.98 26.54
CA SER A 304 1.17 -17.38 26.87
C SER A 304 2.41 -18.21 27.25
N LEU A 305 3.52 -18.05 26.53
CA LEU A 305 4.78 -18.73 26.86
C LEU A 305 5.36 -18.23 28.20
N ASN A 306 5.26 -16.93 28.49
CA ASN A 306 5.76 -16.35 29.74
C ASN A 306 4.89 -16.74 30.96
N GLU A 307 3.62 -17.09 30.74
CA GLU A 307 2.77 -17.71 31.76
C GLU A 307 3.03 -19.22 31.95
N GLY A 308 3.93 -19.80 31.16
CA GLY A 308 4.26 -21.23 31.20
C GLY A 308 3.19 -22.11 30.55
N GLU A 309 2.35 -21.55 29.68
CA GLU A 309 1.36 -22.33 28.94
C GLU A 309 2.01 -23.10 27.78
N SER A 310 1.36 -24.20 27.39
CA SER A 310 1.77 -25.02 26.25
C SER A 310 0.88 -24.83 25.03
N THR A 311 0.14 -23.71 24.97
CA THR A 311 -0.80 -23.40 23.87
C THR A 311 -0.03 -23.17 22.57
N TYR A 312 1.12 -22.50 22.65
CA TYR A 312 2.01 -22.23 21.53
C TYR A 312 3.38 -22.88 21.76
N ASN A 313 4.08 -23.15 20.67
CA ASN A 313 5.43 -23.69 20.70
C ASN A 313 6.48 -22.55 20.70
N LEU A 314 7.52 -22.68 21.52
CA LEU A 314 8.65 -21.75 21.59
C LEU A 314 9.39 -21.62 20.25
N GLU A 315 9.58 -22.72 19.52
CA GLU A 315 10.21 -22.71 18.19
C GLU A 315 9.42 -21.89 17.18
N ASP A 316 8.10 -22.01 17.21
CA ASP A 316 7.19 -21.27 16.34
C ASP A 316 7.21 -19.77 16.65
N ALA A 317 7.26 -19.41 17.94
CA ALA A 317 7.40 -18.02 18.37
C ALA A 317 8.75 -17.43 17.89
N GLN A 318 9.84 -18.20 18.00
CA GLN A 318 11.16 -17.79 17.51
C GLN A 318 11.19 -17.67 15.97
N ALA A 319 10.51 -18.56 15.25
CA ALA A 319 10.37 -18.47 13.80
C ALA A 319 9.59 -17.22 13.38
N LEU A 320 8.50 -16.90 14.07
CA LEU A 320 7.73 -15.68 13.84
C LEU A 320 8.56 -14.42 14.13
N ARG A 321 9.33 -14.40 15.23
CA ARG A 321 10.28 -13.33 15.55
C ARG A 321 11.29 -13.07 14.43
N ASN A 322 11.83 -14.14 13.84
CA ASN A 322 12.75 -14.05 12.72
C ASN A 322 12.07 -13.50 11.43
N LYS A 323 10.80 -13.85 11.19
CA LYS A 323 10.01 -13.29 10.07
C LYS A 323 9.79 -11.78 10.27
N ILE A 324 9.43 -11.36 11.48
CA ILE A 324 9.27 -9.95 11.88
C ILE A 324 10.56 -9.15 11.61
N ALA A 325 11.73 -9.69 12.00
CA ALA A 325 13.01 -9.05 11.76
C ALA A 325 13.30 -8.85 10.26
N LYS A 326 13.02 -9.86 9.42
CA LYS A 326 13.18 -9.77 7.95
C LYS A 326 12.28 -8.71 7.33
N LEU A 327 11.04 -8.57 7.81
CA LEU A 327 10.14 -7.49 7.37
C LEU A 327 10.70 -6.11 7.73
N GLY A 328 11.25 -5.96 8.94
CA GLY A 328 11.94 -4.75 9.35
C GLY A 328 13.12 -4.38 8.42
N GLU A 329 13.94 -5.36 8.03
CA GLU A 329 15.02 -5.16 7.05
C GLU A 329 14.49 -4.71 5.68
N ASN A 330 13.39 -5.29 5.20
CA ASN A 330 12.76 -4.91 3.94
C ASN A 330 12.18 -3.49 3.97
N ILE A 331 11.55 -3.10 5.09
CA ILE A 331 11.02 -1.74 5.31
C ILE A 331 12.17 -0.71 5.29
N ASP A 332 13.27 -0.98 5.98
CA ASP A 332 14.44 -0.11 5.97
C ASP A 332 15.07 -0.01 4.57
N LEU A 333 15.16 -1.12 3.83
CA LEU A 333 15.69 -1.16 2.47
C LEU A 333 14.85 -0.33 1.48
N ILE A 334 13.52 -0.50 1.49
CA ILE A 334 12.63 0.24 0.59
C ILE A 334 12.62 1.74 0.95
N SER A 335 12.52 2.08 2.23
CA SER A 335 12.54 3.49 2.66
C SER A 335 13.85 4.20 2.27
N LYS A 336 14.99 3.50 2.33
CA LYS A 336 16.27 4.02 1.81
C LYS A 336 16.28 4.19 0.29
N ARG A 337 15.69 3.26 -0.46
CA ARG A 337 15.56 3.38 -1.93
C ARG A 337 14.71 4.59 -2.32
N ILE A 338 13.59 4.81 -1.61
CA ILE A 338 12.74 6.01 -1.80
C ILE A 338 13.53 7.28 -1.51
N SER A 339 14.30 7.30 -0.41
CA SER A 339 15.09 8.48 -0.01
C SER A 339 16.11 8.95 -1.07
N VAL A 340 16.59 8.06 -1.94
CA VAL A 340 17.58 8.39 -2.99
C VAL A 340 17.02 8.35 -4.40
N LEU A 341 15.70 8.16 -4.52
CA LEU A 341 15.02 8.03 -5.80
C LEU A 341 15.12 9.32 -6.61
N GLY A 342 15.45 9.22 -7.90
CA GLY A 342 15.57 10.36 -8.81
C GLY A 342 16.85 11.20 -8.65
N MET A 343 17.60 11.08 -7.54
CA MET A 343 18.78 11.91 -7.27
C MET A 343 19.93 11.77 -8.31
N ARG A 344 19.91 10.71 -9.12
CA ARG A 344 20.91 10.47 -10.19
C ARG A 344 20.41 10.84 -11.58
N CYS A 345 19.18 11.36 -11.70
CA CYS A 345 18.60 11.76 -12.97
C CYS A 345 19.15 13.13 -13.39
N VAL A 346 19.92 13.16 -14.49
CA VAL A 346 20.54 14.39 -15.01
C VAL A 346 19.53 15.25 -15.79
N GLU A 347 18.54 14.62 -16.43
CA GLU A 347 17.57 15.32 -17.30
C GLU A 347 16.43 15.98 -16.52
N ASN A 348 15.99 15.37 -15.41
CA ASN A 348 14.93 15.88 -14.54
C ASN A 348 15.25 15.56 -13.08
N PRO A 349 16.07 16.38 -12.39
CA PRO A 349 16.35 16.18 -10.98
C PRO A 349 15.08 16.38 -10.13
N PRO A 350 14.94 15.66 -9.01
CA PRO A 350 13.77 15.78 -8.14
C PRO A 350 13.68 17.19 -7.55
N GLN A 351 12.46 17.73 -7.51
CA GLN A 351 12.19 19.05 -6.94
C GLN A 351 12.31 19.01 -5.41
N ASP A 352 12.56 20.16 -4.76
CA ASP A 352 12.66 20.26 -3.29
C ASP A 352 11.46 19.64 -2.56
N GLN A 353 10.25 19.78 -3.13
CA GLN A 353 9.04 19.19 -2.56
C GLN A 353 9.04 17.66 -2.62
N GLU A 354 9.58 17.09 -3.69
CA GLU A 354 9.69 15.65 -3.89
C GLU A 354 10.74 15.05 -2.94
N LEU A 355 11.89 15.72 -2.80
CA LEU A 355 12.92 15.35 -1.82
C LEU A 355 12.38 15.38 -0.38
N ARG A 356 11.61 16.42 -0.02
CA ARG A 356 10.92 16.49 1.28
C ARG A 356 9.98 15.31 1.49
N LEU A 357 9.19 14.95 0.48
CA LEU A 357 8.28 13.79 0.56
C LEU A 357 9.07 12.49 0.81
N HIS A 358 10.14 12.25 0.04
CA HIS A 358 10.98 11.07 0.21
C HIS A 358 11.60 10.98 1.61
N HIS A 359 12.06 12.11 2.14
CA HIS A 359 12.57 12.20 3.50
C HIS A 359 11.49 11.90 4.55
N MET A 360 10.29 12.47 4.41
CA MET A 360 9.19 12.21 5.34
C MET A 360 8.75 10.74 5.35
N VAL A 361 8.72 10.09 4.18
CA VAL A 361 8.49 8.64 4.08
C VAL A 361 9.57 7.86 4.84
N ARG A 362 10.84 8.26 4.71
CA ARG A 362 11.96 7.64 5.43
C ARG A 362 11.84 7.81 6.94
N VAL A 363 11.51 9.02 7.41
CA VAL A 363 11.32 9.30 8.84
C VAL A 363 10.17 8.48 9.40
N SER A 364 9.01 8.44 8.72
CA SER A 364 7.86 7.64 9.12
C SER A 364 8.18 6.15 9.23
N ALA A 365 8.91 5.59 8.26
CA ALA A 365 9.37 4.21 8.32
C ALA A 365 10.33 3.96 9.50
N MET A 366 11.22 4.91 9.81
CA MET A 366 12.13 4.79 10.96
C MET A 366 11.39 4.84 12.31
N ILE A 367 10.37 5.69 12.44
CA ILE A 367 9.52 5.74 13.64
C ILE A 367 8.84 4.39 13.85
N PHE A 368 8.19 3.85 12.82
CA PHE A 368 7.57 2.53 12.87
C PHE A 368 8.56 1.42 13.30
N LEU A 369 9.75 1.38 12.71
CA LEU A 369 10.78 0.41 13.10
C LEU A 369 11.19 0.54 14.58
N LYS A 370 11.22 1.76 15.12
CA LYS A 370 11.57 2.03 16.52
C LYS A 370 10.45 1.66 17.48
N GLU A 371 9.22 2.04 17.17
CA GLU A 371 8.08 1.91 18.09
C GLU A 371 7.46 0.52 18.07
N GLU A 372 7.39 -0.15 16.92
CA GLU A 372 6.66 -1.41 16.77
C GLU A 372 7.59 -2.64 16.76
N LEU A 373 8.78 -2.51 16.18
CA LEU A 373 9.66 -3.66 15.93
C LEU A 373 10.82 -3.78 16.94
N LEU A 374 11.32 -2.65 17.43
CA LEU A 374 12.36 -2.63 18.46
C LEU A 374 11.81 -2.74 19.88
N SER A 375 10.50 -2.54 20.07
CA SER A 375 9.79 -2.71 21.34
C SER A 375 9.40 -4.17 21.64
N VAL A 376 9.60 -5.07 20.67
CA VAL A 376 9.23 -6.48 20.80
C VAL A 376 10.05 -7.17 21.90
N GLN A 377 9.36 -7.71 22.91
CA GLN A 377 9.99 -8.34 24.06
C GLN A 377 10.72 -9.65 23.72
N ALA A 378 11.72 -10.00 24.52
CA ALA A 378 12.52 -11.21 24.39
C ALA A 378 11.73 -12.46 24.82
N LEU A 379 11.76 -13.54 24.02
CA LEU A 379 11.24 -14.82 24.47
C LEU A 379 12.05 -15.36 25.66
N PRO A 380 11.42 -16.08 26.61
CA PRO A 380 12.14 -16.80 27.65
C PRO A 380 13.09 -17.84 27.04
N SER A 381 14.23 -18.08 27.67
CA SER A 381 15.12 -19.19 27.30
C SER A 381 14.41 -20.52 27.49
N GLU A 382 14.87 -21.57 26.80
CA GLU A 382 14.26 -22.91 26.91
C GLU A 382 14.28 -23.43 28.36
N GLU A 383 15.38 -23.19 29.08
CA GLU A 383 15.50 -23.49 30.51
C GLU A 383 14.49 -22.70 31.34
N ARG A 384 14.39 -21.39 31.13
CA ARG A 384 13.45 -20.52 31.84
C ARG A 384 12.00 -20.89 31.55
N TYR A 385 11.69 -21.24 30.31
CA TYR A 385 10.37 -21.71 29.91
C TYR A 385 10.01 -23.03 30.60
N ALA A 386 10.94 -23.98 30.69
CA ALA A 386 10.74 -25.22 31.42
C ALA A 386 10.50 -24.99 32.93
N GLU A 387 11.16 -24.01 33.54
CA GLU A 387 10.88 -23.58 34.92
C GLU A 387 9.46 -23.01 35.07
N LEU A 388 9.04 -22.13 34.16
CA LEU A 388 7.71 -21.54 34.16
C LEU A 388 6.61 -22.61 34.01
N GLN A 389 6.83 -23.60 33.14
CA GLN A 389 5.94 -24.74 32.99
C GLN A 389 5.82 -25.56 34.28
N LYS A 390 6.94 -25.87 34.94
CA LYS A 390 6.94 -26.60 36.23
C LYS A 390 6.21 -25.82 37.32
N GLU A 391 6.45 -24.51 37.40
CA GLU A 391 5.79 -23.65 38.38
C GLU A 391 4.28 -23.56 38.12
N ARG A 392 3.86 -23.44 36.86
CA ARG A 392 2.44 -23.47 36.48
C ARG A 392 1.79 -24.82 36.84
N GLN A 393 2.47 -25.93 36.56
CA GLN A 393 1.99 -27.28 36.90
C GLN A 393 1.78 -27.41 38.41
N ARG A 394 2.74 -26.94 39.22
CA ARG A 394 2.62 -26.92 40.69
C ARG A 394 1.44 -26.09 41.17
N ARG A 395 1.18 -24.92 40.57
CA ARG A 395 0.01 -24.07 40.89
C ARG A 395 -1.31 -24.76 40.56
N ILE A 396 -1.40 -25.44 39.41
CA ILE A 396 -2.59 -26.19 38.99
C ILE A 396 -2.82 -27.37 39.93
N GLU A 397 -1.79 -28.15 40.25
CA GLU A 397 -1.88 -29.27 41.20
C GLU A 397 -2.31 -28.82 42.59
N ALA A 398 -1.76 -27.71 43.09
CA ALA A 398 -2.17 -27.12 44.36
C ALA A 398 -3.64 -26.67 44.35
N ARG A 399 -4.11 -26.08 43.25
CA ARG A 399 -5.52 -25.70 43.07
C ARG A 399 -6.45 -26.91 43.08
N ILE A 400 -6.11 -27.97 42.34
CA ILE A 400 -6.89 -29.21 42.29
C ILE A 400 -6.90 -29.89 43.67
N ALA A 401 -5.77 -29.93 44.37
CA ALA A 401 -5.69 -30.50 45.71
C ALA A 401 -6.57 -29.73 46.70
N TYR A 402 -6.56 -28.40 46.64
CA TYR A 402 -7.40 -27.54 47.46
C TYR A 402 -8.90 -27.71 47.15
N GLU A 403 -9.28 -27.79 45.88
CA GLU A 403 -10.66 -28.07 45.45
C GLU A 403 -11.13 -29.45 45.94
N ARG A 404 -10.28 -30.49 45.84
CA ARG A 404 -10.59 -31.82 46.40
C ARG A 404 -10.76 -31.80 47.92
N GLN A 405 -9.92 -31.03 48.63
CA GLN A 405 -10.02 -30.89 50.09
C GLN A 405 -11.34 -30.21 50.49
N LEU A 406 -11.75 -29.16 49.78
CA LEU A 406 -13.04 -28.51 50.00
C LEU A 406 -14.23 -29.47 49.75
N GLU A 407 -14.17 -30.27 48.69
CA GLU A 407 -15.20 -31.28 48.40
C GLU A 407 -15.26 -32.37 49.50
N GLU A 408 -14.12 -32.79 50.02
CA GLU A 408 -14.04 -33.77 51.11
C GLU A 408 -14.61 -33.18 52.42
N GLU A 409 -14.25 -31.95 52.78
CA GLU A 409 -14.84 -31.25 53.93
C GLU A 409 -16.36 -31.05 53.78
N GLN A 410 -16.85 -30.69 52.59
CA GLN A 410 -18.29 -30.60 52.32
C GLN A 410 -19.00 -31.95 52.41
N ARG A 411 -18.32 -33.06 52.08
CA ARG A 411 -18.87 -34.42 52.20
C ARG A 411 -18.91 -34.92 53.64
N GLU A 412 -17.94 -34.54 54.46
CA GLU A 412 -17.86 -34.96 55.87
C GLU A 412 -18.78 -34.12 56.79
N ARG A 413 -19.01 -32.83 56.49
CA ARG A 413 -19.92 -31.96 57.27
C ARG A 413 -21.32 -32.57 57.54
N PRO A 414 -22.05 -33.12 56.54
CA PRO A 414 -23.33 -33.79 56.77
C PRO A 414 -23.20 -35.12 57.51
N LYS A 415 -22.07 -35.83 57.40
CA LYS A 415 -21.84 -37.10 58.11
C LYS A 415 -21.56 -36.87 59.59
N GLU A 416 -20.84 -35.80 59.94
CA GLU A 416 -20.66 -35.35 61.32
C GLU A 416 -21.99 -34.85 61.92
N GLN A 417 -22.78 -34.11 61.14
CA GLN A 417 -24.11 -33.66 61.55
C GLN A 417 -25.09 -34.83 61.73
N ARG A 418 -25.07 -35.83 60.84
CA ARG A 418 -25.82 -37.10 60.99
C ARG A 418 -25.35 -37.95 62.17
N LYS A 419 -24.04 -37.99 62.50
CA LYS A 419 -23.51 -38.63 63.71
C LYS A 419 -23.98 -37.92 64.99
N ARG A 420 -24.22 -36.61 64.93
CA ARG A 420 -24.78 -35.82 66.05
C ARG A 420 -26.29 -35.99 66.20
N GLU A 421 -27.00 -36.26 65.09
CA GLU A 421 -28.45 -36.40 65.05
C GLU A 421 -28.95 -37.86 65.18
N THR A 422 -28.05 -38.85 65.33
CA THR A 422 -28.42 -40.27 65.51
C THR A 422 -28.99 -40.61 66.91
N TRP A 423 -29.59 -39.63 67.59
CA TRP A 423 -30.30 -39.83 68.85
C TRP A 423 -31.75 -39.34 68.84
N ASN A 424 -32.46 -39.37 67.70
CA ASN A 424 -33.93 -39.37 67.68
C ASN A 424 -34.48 -39.93 66.35
N LEU A 425 -35.60 -40.67 66.47
CA LEU A 425 -36.24 -41.49 65.43
C LEU A 425 -37.09 -40.67 64.43
N GLU A 426 -37.29 -41.29 63.25
CA GLU A 426 -38.53 -41.36 62.43
C GLU A 426 -38.71 -40.61 61.07
N VAL A 427 -38.91 -41.45 60.03
CA VAL A 427 -39.77 -41.39 58.81
C VAL A 427 -39.41 -40.51 57.57
N ARG A 428 -39.60 -41.15 56.39
CA ARG A 428 -39.40 -40.80 54.94
C ARG A 428 -40.40 -39.71 54.40
N PRO A 429 -40.53 -39.34 53.07
CA PRO A 429 -39.85 -39.76 51.80
C PRO A 429 -39.49 -38.68 50.71
N ILE A 430 -38.67 -39.12 49.73
CA ILE A 430 -38.58 -38.84 48.25
C ILE A 430 -38.90 -37.44 47.66
N MET A 431 -38.00 -36.88 46.81
CA MET A 431 -38.28 -36.37 45.43
C MET A 431 -36.99 -36.34 44.57
N LYS A 432 -37.10 -36.70 43.27
CA LYS A 432 -36.08 -36.54 42.21
C LYS A 432 -36.36 -35.24 41.46
N GLU A 433 -35.33 -34.46 41.14
CA GLU A 433 -35.43 -33.41 40.14
C GLU A 433 -34.13 -33.24 39.34
N ASN A 434 -34.33 -32.88 38.07
CA ASN A 434 -33.39 -32.92 36.95
C ASN A 434 -32.29 -31.83 37.04
N GLN A 435 -31.12 -32.12 36.47
CA GLN A 435 -30.20 -31.08 35.98
C GLN A 435 -30.24 -31.00 34.44
N PRO A 436 -30.15 -29.79 33.87
CA PRO A 436 -30.18 -29.57 32.43
C PRO A 436 -28.80 -29.82 31.77
N ASN A 437 -28.86 -30.37 30.55
CA ASN A 437 -27.74 -30.41 29.61
C ASN A 437 -27.36 -28.98 29.18
N VAL A 438 -26.08 -28.63 29.28
CA VAL A 438 -25.52 -27.46 28.59
C VAL A 438 -24.97 -27.93 27.24
N VAL A 439 -25.56 -27.37 26.19
CA VAL A 439 -25.20 -27.55 24.78
C VAL A 439 -23.90 -26.78 24.50
N LEU A 440 -22.92 -27.44 23.88
CA LEU A 440 -21.73 -26.81 23.34
C LEU A 440 -22.07 -26.19 21.97
N ASP A 441 -22.06 -24.86 21.89
CA ASP A 441 -22.25 -24.09 20.66
C ASP A 441 -20.95 -24.11 19.82
N GLN A 442 -21.01 -24.75 18.65
CA GLN A 442 -19.96 -24.68 17.63
C GLN A 442 -20.28 -23.51 16.70
N SER A 443 -19.47 -22.44 16.75
CA SER A 443 -19.44 -21.47 15.67
C SER A 443 -18.02 -21.22 15.14
N GLN A 444 -17.99 -21.22 13.80
CA GLN A 444 -16.94 -20.78 12.87
C GLN A 444 -15.80 -21.77 12.55
N GLY A 445 -16.10 -22.69 11.64
CA GLY A 445 -15.11 -23.52 10.95
C GLY A 445 -14.41 -22.77 9.81
N TRP A 446 -13.09 -22.72 9.89
CA TRP A 446 -12.17 -22.49 8.78
C TRP A 446 -12.03 -23.77 7.94
N GLY A 447 -11.95 -23.65 6.61
CA GLY A 447 -11.77 -24.78 5.69
C GLY A 447 -10.52 -24.62 4.82
N PRO A 448 -9.56 -25.57 4.82
CA PRO A 448 -8.38 -25.51 3.97
C PRO A 448 -8.73 -25.78 2.48
N SER A 449 -8.02 -25.12 1.57
CA SER A 449 -8.16 -25.31 0.12
C SER A 449 -7.74 -26.72 -0.31
N SER A 450 -8.59 -27.35 -1.12
CA SER A 450 -8.42 -28.68 -1.68
C SER A 450 -7.11 -28.85 -2.44
N VAL A 451 -6.12 -29.48 -1.82
CA VAL A 451 -5.00 -30.12 -2.53
C VAL A 451 -5.04 -31.59 -2.14
N THR A 452 -5.55 -32.42 -3.06
CA THR A 452 -5.54 -33.88 -2.96
C THR A 452 -4.11 -34.40 -3.06
N PRO A 453 -3.56 -35.07 -2.03
CA PRO A 453 -2.34 -35.85 -2.20
C PRO A 453 -2.70 -37.20 -2.85
N ILE A 454 -1.89 -37.60 -3.81
CA ILE A 454 -2.01 -38.88 -4.53
C ILE A 454 -1.65 -40.06 -3.59
N MET A 455 -2.46 -41.12 -3.67
CA MET A 455 -2.48 -42.44 -2.99
C MET A 455 -1.11 -43.14 -2.80
N PRO A 456 -0.95 -44.03 -1.77
CA PRO A 456 -1.37 -45.46 -1.88
C PRO A 456 -2.25 -45.97 -0.71
N SER A 457 -3.24 -46.81 -1.05
CA SER A 457 -4.28 -47.36 -0.17
C SER A 457 -3.85 -48.55 0.69
N SER A 458 -3.00 -48.34 1.71
CA SER A 458 -2.66 -49.42 2.66
C SER A 458 -2.47 -49.00 4.13
N MET A 459 -2.99 -47.83 4.55
CA MET A 459 -2.83 -47.37 5.92
C MET A 459 -4.17 -47.30 6.65
N ASP A 460 -4.13 -47.61 7.94
CA ASP A 460 -5.20 -47.41 8.91
C ASP A 460 -5.79 -45.99 8.77
N PRO A 461 -7.13 -45.83 8.71
CA PRO A 461 -7.78 -44.53 8.54
C PRO A 461 -7.36 -43.49 9.58
N ILE A 462 -6.97 -43.93 10.79
CA ILE A 462 -6.45 -43.04 11.84
C ILE A 462 -5.06 -42.50 11.46
N ILE A 463 -4.19 -43.33 10.86
CA ILE A 463 -2.86 -42.92 10.38
C ILE A 463 -2.98 -41.94 9.22
N GLU A 464 -3.94 -42.16 8.31
CA GLU A 464 -4.24 -41.22 7.22
C GLU A 464 -4.67 -39.85 7.78
N GLN A 465 -5.57 -39.85 8.77
CA GLN A 465 -6.02 -38.61 9.39
C GLN A 465 -4.90 -37.88 10.16
N MET A 466 -3.98 -38.61 10.81
CA MET A 466 -2.76 -38.01 11.37
C MET A 466 -1.88 -37.37 10.30
N SER A 467 -1.73 -38.02 9.14
CA SER A 467 -0.96 -37.47 8.01
C SER A 467 -1.59 -36.18 7.48
N ASN A 468 -2.91 -36.16 7.34
CA ASN A 468 -3.67 -34.98 6.90
C ASN A 468 -3.54 -33.82 7.89
N LEU A 469 -3.68 -34.08 9.20
CA LEU A 469 -3.46 -33.06 10.24
C LEU A 469 -2.04 -32.49 10.18
N ARG A 470 -1.01 -33.32 9.99
CA ARG A 470 0.38 -32.86 9.81
C ARG A 470 0.54 -31.95 8.60
N ALA A 471 -0.13 -32.26 7.48
CA ALA A 471 -0.11 -31.41 6.30
C ALA A 471 -0.77 -30.05 6.55
N TYR A 472 -1.93 -30.03 7.23
CA TYR A 472 -2.61 -28.78 7.59
C TYR A 472 -1.83 -27.94 8.60
N ILE A 473 -1.18 -28.56 9.58
CA ILE A 473 -0.28 -27.85 10.51
C ILE A 473 0.85 -27.16 9.73
N LYS A 474 1.47 -27.89 8.79
CA LYS A 474 2.54 -27.33 7.94
C LYS A 474 2.06 -26.13 7.13
N GLN A 475 0.85 -26.19 6.56
CA GLN A 475 0.26 -25.09 5.81
C GLN A 475 -0.07 -23.90 6.72
N ALA A 476 -0.70 -24.13 7.88
CA ALA A 476 -1.02 -23.07 8.83
C ALA A 476 0.24 -22.37 9.36
N LYS A 477 1.34 -23.11 9.60
CA LYS A 477 2.66 -22.52 9.94
C LYS A 477 3.25 -21.68 8.80
N ALA A 478 3.07 -22.10 7.55
CA ALA A 478 3.50 -21.32 6.39
C ALA A 478 2.74 -19.99 6.30
N ASP A 479 1.44 -20.02 6.59
CA ASP A 479 0.54 -18.86 6.57
C ASP A 479 0.55 -18.02 7.86
N CYS A 480 1.45 -18.32 8.82
CA CYS A 480 1.53 -17.66 10.14
C CYS A 480 0.23 -17.70 10.97
N ARG A 481 -0.61 -18.70 10.74
CA ARG A 481 -1.90 -18.91 11.43
C ARG A 481 -1.72 -19.75 12.69
N TYR A 482 -1.08 -19.17 13.70
CA TYR A 482 -0.62 -19.92 14.86
C TYR A 482 -1.73 -20.35 15.83
N ASP A 483 -2.90 -19.69 15.81
CA ASP A 483 -4.08 -20.11 16.58
C ASP A 483 -4.64 -21.45 16.02
N GLU A 484 -4.69 -21.56 14.69
CA GLU A 484 -5.06 -22.77 13.98
C GLU A 484 -4.02 -23.86 14.14
N VAL A 485 -2.72 -23.52 14.13
CA VAL A 485 -1.63 -24.47 14.45
C VAL A 485 -1.83 -25.06 15.84
N ALA A 486 -2.03 -24.23 16.86
CA ALA A 486 -2.23 -24.67 18.23
C ALA A 486 -3.43 -25.64 18.35
N THR A 487 -4.51 -25.35 17.62
CA THR A 487 -5.71 -26.20 17.57
C THR A 487 -5.45 -27.53 16.86
N LEU A 488 -4.80 -27.49 15.69
CA LEU A 488 -4.47 -28.69 14.92
C LEU A 488 -3.46 -29.59 15.64
N GLU A 489 -2.47 -29.02 16.33
CA GLU A 489 -1.50 -29.76 17.14
C GLU A 489 -2.17 -30.45 18.34
N ARG A 490 -3.13 -29.78 18.99
CA ARG A 490 -3.96 -30.39 20.04
C ARG A 490 -4.75 -31.58 19.50
N ASN A 491 -5.45 -31.40 18.38
CA ASN A 491 -6.21 -32.48 17.73
C ASN A 491 -5.31 -33.65 17.33
N LEU A 492 -4.10 -33.38 16.83
CA LEU A 492 -3.13 -34.41 16.47
C LEU A 492 -2.67 -35.19 17.70
N LYS A 493 -2.43 -34.52 18.83
CA LYS A 493 -2.02 -35.15 20.08
C LYS A 493 -3.13 -36.03 20.64
N GLU A 494 -4.38 -35.57 20.60
CA GLU A 494 -5.55 -36.36 21.01
C GLU A 494 -5.70 -37.61 20.14
N LEU A 495 -5.59 -37.47 18.81
CA LEU A 495 -5.67 -38.59 17.87
C LEU A 495 -4.52 -39.59 18.08
N GLN A 496 -3.31 -39.11 18.37
CA GLN A 496 -2.16 -39.95 18.72
C GLN A 496 -2.41 -40.74 19.99
N SER A 497 -2.93 -40.07 21.03
CA SER A 497 -3.21 -40.71 22.33
C SER A 497 -4.27 -41.80 22.17
N ALA A 498 -5.35 -41.51 21.44
CA ALA A 498 -6.40 -42.48 21.14
C ALA A 498 -5.88 -43.69 20.34
N TYR A 499 -5.01 -43.44 19.35
CA TYR A 499 -4.39 -44.52 18.56
C TYR A 499 -3.48 -45.42 19.40
N PHE A 500 -2.69 -44.84 20.32
CA PHE A 500 -1.87 -45.61 21.25
C PHE A 500 -2.72 -46.46 22.19
N THR A 501 -3.77 -45.91 22.79
CA THR A 501 -4.71 -46.68 23.62
C THR A 501 -5.34 -47.82 22.83
N MET A 502 -5.78 -47.59 21.59
CA MET A 502 -6.39 -48.64 20.75
C MET A 502 -5.40 -49.76 20.39
N ARG A 503 -4.12 -49.44 20.14
CA ARG A 503 -3.07 -50.44 19.92
C ARG A 503 -2.73 -51.24 21.17
N GLU A 504 -2.73 -50.61 22.35
CA GLU A 504 -2.51 -51.30 23.62
C GLU A 504 -3.65 -52.27 23.91
N SER A 505 -4.92 -51.84 23.75
CA SER A 505 -6.10 -52.70 23.91
C SER A 505 -6.06 -53.94 23.00
N ASN A 506 -5.70 -53.75 21.72
CA ASN A 506 -5.62 -54.86 20.75
C ASN A 506 -4.44 -55.81 21.01
N ASN A 507 -3.41 -55.37 21.74
CA ASN A 507 -2.28 -56.22 22.14
C ASN A 507 -2.52 -56.94 23.48
N SER A 508 -3.48 -56.50 24.30
CA SER A 508 -3.85 -57.13 25.57
C SER A 508 -4.94 -58.21 25.45
N ASP A 509 -5.60 -58.31 24.30
CA ASP A 509 -6.66 -59.31 24.00
C ASP A 509 -6.17 -60.50 23.13
N GLY A 510 -4.86 -60.62 22.89
CA GLY A 510 -4.23 -61.76 22.19
C GLY A 510 -3.19 -62.44 23.05
#